data_AF-A0A2A4G5K4-F1
#
_entry.id   AF-A0A2A4G5K4-F1
#
_cell.length_a   1.000
_cell.length_b   1.000
_cell.length_c   1.000
_cell.angle_alpha   90.00
_cell.angle_beta   90.00
_cell.angle_gamma   90.00
#
_symmetry.space_group_name_H-M   'P 1'
#
loop_
_entity.id
_entity.type
_entity.pdbx_description
1 polymer ?
#
loop_
_entity_poly.entity_id
_entity_poly.type
_entity_poly.pdbx_seq_one_letter_code
_entity_poly.pdbx_strand_id
1 'polypeptide(L)'
;MAHEHKLEIFRGLVKFKSNIQKIWGVLIFLTIVTAVEVALGIIKPDFLVHTRILGMKLLNWIFIILTIVKAYYIAWDFMHVRDEKPGLRKSVVWVPVFLIAYLVFILLIEGDYIYEVYKDGFVKWNF
;
A
#
# COMPACT_ATOMS: atom_id res chain seq x y z
N MET A 1 -20.98 30.49 -11.88
CA MET A 1 -19.80 30.12 -12.70
C MET A 1 -19.61 28.62 -12.57
N ALA A 2 -19.63 27.88 -13.68
CA ALA A 2 -19.64 26.43 -13.71
C ALA A 2 -18.31 25.86 -13.19
N HIS A 3 -18.36 25.08 -12.10
CA HIS A 3 -17.20 24.33 -11.62
C HIS A 3 -16.97 23.14 -12.56
N GLU A 4 -15.93 23.24 -13.39
CA GLU A 4 -15.46 22.13 -14.22
C GLU A 4 -15.00 20.97 -13.33
N HIS A 5 -15.81 19.92 -13.28
CA HIS A 5 -15.51 18.69 -12.59
C HIS A 5 -14.41 17.94 -13.36
N LYS A 6 -13.15 18.08 -12.95
CA LYS A 6 -11.99 17.53 -13.65
C LYS A 6 -11.94 16.00 -13.51
N LEU A 7 -12.57 15.31 -14.47
CA LEU A 7 -12.66 13.85 -14.59
C LEU A 7 -11.42 13.23 -15.26
N GLU A 8 -10.23 13.56 -14.74
CA GLU A 8 -8.97 13.03 -15.28
C GLU A 8 -8.39 11.96 -14.34
N ILE A 9 -8.02 10.80 -14.91
CA ILE A 9 -7.12 9.80 -14.32
C ILE A 9 -5.87 9.74 -15.21
N PHE A 10 -4.71 9.41 -14.65
CA PHE A 10 -3.41 9.36 -15.35
C PHE A 10 -3.02 10.69 -16.04
N ARG A 11 -3.01 11.82 -15.31
CA ARG A 11 -2.56 13.12 -15.86
C ARG A 11 -3.26 13.54 -17.18
N GLY A 12 -4.50 13.09 -17.43
CA GLY A 12 -5.31 13.51 -18.59
C GLY A 12 -5.34 12.54 -19.78
N LEU A 13 -4.78 11.33 -19.68
CA LEU A 13 -4.77 10.35 -20.78
C LEU A 13 -6.14 9.70 -21.06
N VAL A 14 -7.04 9.63 -20.08
CA VAL A 14 -8.39 9.09 -20.26
C VAL A 14 -9.39 10.09 -19.68
N LYS A 15 -10.15 10.75 -20.56
CA LYS A 15 -11.27 11.63 -20.20
C LYS A 15 -12.54 10.80 -20.20
N PHE A 16 -13.15 10.65 -19.03
CA PHE A 16 -14.42 9.94 -18.90
C PHE A 16 -15.59 10.90 -19.03
N LYS A 17 -16.62 10.51 -19.79
CA LYS A 17 -17.82 11.32 -20.01
C LYS A 17 -18.77 11.28 -18.79
N SER A 18 -18.60 10.30 -17.90
CA SER A 18 -19.46 10.04 -16.74
C SER A 18 -18.67 9.43 -15.57
N ASN A 19 -19.10 9.72 -14.34
CA ASN A 19 -18.59 9.11 -13.10
C ASN A 19 -18.69 7.58 -13.14
N ILE A 20 -19.73 7.02 -13.76
CA ILE A 20 -19.94 5.56 -13.87
C ILE A 20 -18.86 4.93 -14.75
N GLN A 21 -18.48 5.58 -15.86
CA GLN A 21 -17.42 5.09 -16.75
C GLN A 21 -16.05 5.16 -16.06
N LYS A 22 -15.82 6.20 -15.26
CA LYS A 22 -14.61 6.36 -14.47
C LYS A 22 -14.46 5.21 -13.46
N ILE A 23 -15.53 4.88 -12.73
CA ILE A 23 -15.55 3.77 -11.76
C ILE A 23 -15.25 2.43 -12.45
N TRP A 24 -15.91 2.14 -13.58
CA TRP A 24 -15.66 0.92 -14.35
C TRP A 24 -14.22 0.83 -14.89
N GLY A 25 -13.66 1.95 -15.35
CA GLY A 25 -12.27 2.00 -15.81
C GLY A 25 -11.27 1.70 -14.68
N VAL A 26 -11.48 2.30 -13.50
CA VAL A 26 -10.62 2.05 -12.32
C VAL A 26 -10.77 0.63 -11.81
N LEU A 27 -11.99 0.10 -11.79
CA LEU A 27 -12.26 -1.28 -11.37
C LEU A 27 -11.49 -2.26 -12.25
N ILE A 28 -11.61 -2.17 -13.58
CA ILE A 28 -10.89 -3.05 -14.52
C ILE A 28 -9.37 -2.94 -14.32
N PHE A 29 -8.85 -1.71 -14.16
CA PHE A 29 -7.43 -1.50 -13.88
C PHE A 29 -6.99 -2.21 -12.60
N LEU A 30 -7.73 -2.04 -11.51
CA LEU A 30 -7.43 -2.68 -10.23
C LEU A 30 -7.55 -4.20 -10.28
N THR A 31 -8.50 -4.74 -11.05
CA THR A 31 -8.60 -6.19 -11.30
C THR A 31 -7.36 -6.70 -12.02
N ILE A 32 -6.88 -6.01 -13.05
CA ILE A 32 -5.67 -6.40 -13.78
C ILE A 32 -4.46 -6.36 -12.86
N VAL A 33 -4.26 -5.27 -12.12
CA VAL A 33 -3.14 -5.13 -11.16
C VAL A 33 -3.15 -6.27 -10.14
N THR A 34 -4.34 -6.57 -9.58
CA THR A 34 -4.50 -7.64 -8.60
C THR A 34 -4.25 -9.02 -9.22
N ALA A 35 -4.71 -9.27 -10.45
CA ALA A 35 -4.46 -10.52 -11.15
C ALA A 35 -2.95 -10.72 -11.39
N VAL A 36 -2.24 -9.65 -11.77
CA VAL A 36 -0.78 -9.68 -11.92
C VAL A 36 -0.08 -9.99 -10.60
N GLU A 37 -0.50 -9.37 -9.48
CA GLU A 37 0.05 -9.70 -8.16
C GLU A 37 -0.17 -11.16 -7.77
N VAL A 38 -1.37 -11.69 -7.95
CA VAL A 38 -1.67 -13.09 -7.64
C VAL A 38 -0.84 -14.02 -8.54
N ALA A 39 -0.74 -13.72 -9.84
CA ALA A 39 0.09 -14.49 -10.77
C ALA A 39 1.57 -14.48 -10.37
N LEU A 40 2.13 -13.31 -10.04
CA LEU A 40 3.50 -13.18 -9.54
C LEU A 40 3.70 -13.90 -8.20
N GLY A 41 2.67 -13.90 -7.35
CA GLY A 41 2.65 -14.59 -6.06
C GLY A 41 2.60 -16.12 -6.17
N ILE A 42 2.00 -16.66 -7.22
CA ILE A 42 1.95 -18.10 -7.49
C ILE A 42 3.22 -18.54 -8.22
N ILE A 43 3.59 -17.86 -9.30
CA ILE A 43 4.71 -18.26 -10.17
C ILE A 43 6.06 -18.04 -9.49
N LYS A 44 6.18 -16.99 -8.65
CA LYS A 44 7.41 -16.64 -7.90
C LYS A 44 8.69 -16.83 -8.73
N PRO A 45 8.84 -16.12 -9.86
CA PRO A 45 9.93 -16.38 -10.79
C PRO A 45 11.29 -16.22 -10.10
N ASP A 46 12.22 -17.13 -10.40
CA ASP A 46 13.52 -17.26 -9.73
C ASP A 46 14.30 -15.94 -9.67
N PHE A 47 14.29 -15.16 -10.76
CA PHE A 47 14.95 -13.85 -10.78
C PHE A 47 14.43 -12.87 -9.71
N LEU A 48 13.12 -12.85 -9.43
CA LEU A 48 12.52 -11.98 -8.42
C LEU A 48 12.74 -12.49 -6.98
N VAL A 49 13.03 -13.79 -6.83
CA VAL A 49 13.26 -14.44 -5.54
C VAL A 49 14.73 -14.39 -5.14
N HIS A 50 15.65 -14.56 -6.09
CA HIS A 50 17.09 -14.57 -5.85
C HIS A 50 17.70 -13.17 -5.81
N THR A 51 17.09 -12.20 -6.50
CA THR A 51 17.52 -10.80 -6.40
C THR A 51 17.04 -10.24 -5.06
N ARG A 52 17.99 -9.94 -4.16
CA ARG A 52 17.72 -9.29 -2.87
C ARG A 52 18.08 -7.82 -2.95
N ILE A 53 17.13 -6.97 -2.56
CA ILE A 53 17.33 -5.52 -2.44
C ILE A 53 16.99 -5.14 -1.00
N LEU A 54 17.92 -4.46 -0.32
CA LEU A 54 17.76 -4.01 1.07
C LEU A 54 17.32 -5.15 2.02
N GLY A 55 17.97 -6.31 1.89
CA GLY A 55 17.72 -7.47 2.75
C GLY A 55 16.45 -8.28 2.43
N MET A 56 15.57 -7.81 1.54
CA MET A 56 14.35 -8.51 1.14
C MET A 56 14.38 -8.94 -0.32
N LYS A 57 13.59 -9.96 -0.65
CA LYS A 57 13.40 -10.42 -2.04
C LYS A 57 12.79 -9.29 -2.88
N LEU A 58 13.24 -9.10 -4.10
CA LEU A 58 12.69 -8.12 -5.04
C LEU A 58 11.17 -8.31 -5.23
N LEU A 59 10.70 -9.55 -5.18
CA LEU A 59 9.28 -9.87 -5.18
C LEU A 59 8.50 -9.10 -4.10
N ASN A 60 9.01 -9.04 -2.87
CA ASN A 60 8.33 -8.35 -1.76
C ASN A 60 8.22 -6.84 -2.02
N TRP A 61 9.25 -6.23 -2.61
CA TRP A 61 9.21 -4.83 -2.99
C TRP A 61 8.14 -4.53 -4.03
N ILE A 62 7.99 -5.41 -5.03
CA ILE A 62 6.92 -5.29 -6.03
C ILE A 62 5.56 -5.37 -5.35
N PHE A 63 5.34 -6.32 -4.43
CA PHE A 63 4.07 -6.44 -3.70
C PHE A 63 3.76 -5.20 -2.86
N ILE A 64 4.74 -4.64 -2.14
CA ILE A 64 4.53 -3.43 -1.34
C ILE A 64 4.12 -2.26 -2.24
N ILE A 65 4.83 -2.06 -3.35
CA ILE A 65 4.56 -0.96 -4.28
C ILE A 65 3.17 -1.13 -4.92
N LEU A 66 2.85 -2.32 -5.44
CA LEU A 66 1.54 -2.59 -6.06
C LEU A 66 0.40 -2.43 -5.06
N THR A 67 0.62 -2.80 -3.79
CA THR A 67 -0.37 -2.60 -2.72
C THR A 67 -0.61 -1.12 -2.43
N ILE A 68 0.45 -0.31 -2.35
CA ILE A 68 0.31 1.15 -2.17
C ILE A 68 -0.40 1.79 -3.35
N VAL A 69 -0.05 1.38 -4.58
CA VAL A 69 -0.70 1.88 -5.81
C VAL A 69 -2.19 1.57 -5.80
N LYS A 70 -2.59 0.33 -5.48
CA LYS A 70 -4.00 -0.03 -5.35
C LYS A 70 -4.71 0.80 -4.28
N ALA A 71 -4.11 0.93 -3.09
CA ALA A 71 -4.69 1.70 -1.99
C ALA A 71 -4.94 3.17 -2.40
N TYR A 72 -4.02 3.77 -3.16
CA TYR A 72 -4.18 5.10 -3.72
C TYR A 72 -5.41 5.20 -4.64
N TYR A 73 -5.54 4.32 -5.64
CA TYR A 73 -6.68 4.34 -6.56
C TYR A 73 -8.01 4.04 -5.86
N ILE A 74 -8.02 3.14 -4.87
CA ILE A 74 -9.23 2.85 -4.08
C ILE A 74 -9.66 4.10 -3.29
N ALA A 75 -8.74 4.72 -2.55
CA ALA A 75 -9.05 5.88 -1.74
C ALA A 75 -9.48 7.09 -2.59
N TRP A 76 -8.81 7.33 -3.72
CA TRP A 76 -9.13 8.47 -4.58
C TRP A 76 -10.45 8.28 -5.34
N ASP A 77 -10.68 7.11 -5.94
CA ASP A 77 -11.78 6.92 -6.90
C ASP A 77 -13.02 6.22 -6.30
N PHE A 78 -12.87 5.26 -5.38
CA PHE A 78 -14.05 4.63 -4.74
C PHE A 78 -14.49 5.42 -3.50
N MET A 79 -13.55 5.87 -2.68
CA MET A 79 -13.87 6.65 -1.47
C MET A 79 -14.04 8.14 -1.74
N HIS A 80 -13.94 8.58 -3.01
CA HIS A 80 -14.12 9.98 -3.44
C HIS A 80 -13.26 11.02 -2.70
N VAL A 81 -12.18 10.58 -2.05
CA VAL A 81 -11.30 11.44 -1.23
C VAL A 81 -10.66 12.58 -2.05
N ARG A 82 -10.63 12.44 -3.37
CA ARG A 82 -10.11 13.47 -4.29
C ARG A 82 -10.93 14.74 -4.30
N ASP A 83 -12.25 14.60 -4.33
CA ASP A 83 -13.18 15.70 -4.56
C ASP A 83 -13.62 16.35 -3.21
N GLU A 84 -13.02 15.88 -2.11
CA GLU A 84 -13.24 16.37 -0.75
C GLU A 84 -12.37 17.55 -0.35
N LYS A 85 -12.78 18.25 0.71
CA LYS A 85 -12.02 19.37 1.27
C LYS A 85 -10.60 18.93 1.64
N PRO A 86 -9.57 19.76 1.37
CA PRO A 86 -8.17 19.38 1.59
C PRO A 86 -7.85 19.01 3.04
N GLY A 87 -8.59 19.57 4.02
CA GLY A 87 -8.48 19.19 5.43
C GLY A 87 -8.95 17.75 5.68
N LEU A 88 -10.10 17.36 5.10
CA LEU A 88 -10.64 16.01 5.24
C LEU A 88 -9.74 14.98 4.56
N ARG A 89 -9.27 15.27 3.34
CA ARG A 89 -8.29 14.44 2.64
C ARG A 89 -7.03 14.20 3.45
N LYS A 90 -6.48 15.24 4.08
CA LYS A 90 -5.30 15.10 4.94
C LYS A 90 -5.59 14.23 6.16
N SER A 91 -6.72 14.43 6.84
CA SER A 91 -7.10 13.61 7.99
C SER A 91 -7.18 12.12 7.62
N VAL A 92 -7.87 11.79 6.52
CA VAL A 92 -8.05 10.41 6.06
C VAL A 92 -6.74 9.73 5.68
N VAL A 93 -5.80 10.46 5.06
CA VAL A 93 -4.53 9.87 4.58
C VAL A 93 -3.45 9.87 5.67
N TRP A 94 -3.32 10.94 6.45
CA TRP A 94 -2.23 11.07 7.43
C TRP A 94 -2.41 10.19 8.66
N VAL A 95 -3.66 10.00 9.11
CA VAL A 95 -3.94 9.15 10.28
C VAL A 95 -3.42 7.72 10.10
N PRO A 96 -3.77 6.98 9.03
CA PRO A 96 -3.27 5.62 8.84
C PRO A 96 -1.76 5.58 8.55
N VAL A 97 -1.21 6.58 7.84
CA VAL A 97 0.24 6.65 7.58
C VAL A 97 1.01 6.81 8.89
N PHE A 98 0.59 7.76 9.74
CA PHE A 98 1.19 7.96 11.05
C PHE A 98 1.03 6.72 11.93
N LEU A 99 -0.15 6.12 11.96
CA LEU A 99 -0.44 4.93 12.76
C LEU A 99 0.45 3.75 12.36
N ILE A 100 0.59 3.46 11.06
CA ILE A 100 1.43 2.36 10.58
C ILE A 100 2.91 2.62 10.92
N ALA A 101 3.41 3.84 10.70
CA ALA A 101 4.79 4.19 11.03
C ALA A 101 5.06 4.06 12.54
N TYR A 102 4.13 4.53 13.37
CA TYR A 102 4.21 4.43 14.82
C TYR A 102 4.15 2.97 15.31
N LEU A 103 3.29 2.15 14.71
CA LEU A 103 3.17 0.73 15.04
C LEU A 103 4.45 -0.03 14.67
N VAL A 104 5.03 0.23 13.50
CA VAL A 104 6.33 -0.36 13.11
C VAL A 104 7.42 0.08 14.08
N PHE A 105 7.45 1.35 14.48
CA PHE A 105 8.41 1.86 15.46
C PHE A 105 8.32 1.13 16.81
N ILE A 106 7.12 1.02 17.40
CA ILE A 106 6.93 0.30 18.67
C ILE A 106 7.34 -1.16 18.53
N LEU A 107 6.88 -1.86 17.50
CA LEU A 107 7.18 -3.28 17.33
C LEU A 107 8.68 -3.56 17.22
N LEU A 108 9.43 -2.66 16.60
CA LEU A 108 10.88 -2.79 16.48
C LEU A 108 11.57 -2.55 17.83
N ILE A 109 11.18 -1.53 18.59
CA ILE A 109 11.77 -1.24 19.91
C ILE A 109 11.44 -2.34 20.92
N GLU A 110 10.16 -2.68 21.04
CA GLU A 110 9.71 -3.72 21.98
C GLU A 110 10.28 -5.09 21.59
N GLY A 111 10.35 -5.38 20.29
CA GLY A 111 10.95 -6.62 19.79
C GLY A 111 12.45 -6.72 20.12
N ASP A 112 13.19 -5.63 19.99
CA ASP A 112 14.62 -5.57 20.32
C ASP A 112 14.85 -5.67 21.83
N TYR A 113 14.06 -4.95 22.64
CA TYR A 113 14.11 -5.05 24.10
C TYR A 113 13.83 -6.48 24.60
N ILE A 114 12.80 -7.13 24.07
CA ILE A 114 12.51 -8.54 24.40
C ILE A 114 13.70 -9.42 23.99
N TYR A 115 14.25 -9.23 22.78
CA TYR A 115 15.39 -10.00 22.31
C TYR A 115 16.62 -9.88 23.24
N GLU A 116 16.96 -8.68 23.71
CA GLU A 116 18.05 -8.45 24.67
C GLU A 116 17.78 -9.14 26.01
N VAL A 117 16.56 -9.03 26.55
CA VAL A 117 16.19 -9.72 27.80
C VAL A 117 16.31 -11.24 27.69
N TYR A 118 15.94 -11.83 26.55
CA TYR A 118 16.12 -13.27 26.32
C TYR A 118 17.58 -13.68 26.15
N LYS A 119 18.42 -12.79 25.59
CA LYS A 119 19.84 -13.06 25.32
C LYS A 119 20.71 -12.93 26.58
N ASP A 120 20.47 -11.90 27.39
CA ASP A 120 21.26 -11.58 28.58
C ASP A 120 20.62 -12.10 29.88
N GLY A 121 19.33 -12.47 29.82
CA GLY A 121 18.62 -13.11 30.91
C GLY A 121 19.10 -14.54 31.13
N PHE A 122 19.53 -14.84 32.36
CA PHE A 122 19.85 -16.20 32.78
C PHE A 122 18.61 -17.10 32.69
N VAL A 123 18.44 -17.81 31.57
CA VAL A 123 17.55 -18.97 31.50
C VAL A 123 18.19 -20.06 32.36
N LYS A 124 17.89 -20.05 33.67
CA LYS A 124 18.15 -21.20 34.53
C LYS A 124 17.23 -22.33 34.06
N TRP A 125 17.75 -23.15 33.15
CA TRP A 125 17.25 -24.49 32.94
C TRP A 125 17.45 -25.23 34.27
N ASN A 126 16.41 -25.28 35.09
CA ASN A 126 16.37 -26.20 36.22
C ASN A 126 16.25 -27.60 35.60
N PHE A 127 17.39 -28.27 35.46
CA PHE A 127 17.45 -29.71 35.23
C PHE A 127 17.10 -30.45 36.52
#